data_AF-A0A212KWI8-F1
#
_entry.id   AF-A0A212KWI8-F1
#
_cell.length_a   1.000
_cell.length_b   1.000
_cell.length_c   1.000
_cell.angle_alpha   90.00
_cell.angle_beta   90.00
_cell.angle_gamma   90.00
#
_symmetry.space_group_name_H-M   'P 1'
#
loop_
_entity.id
_entity.type
_entity.pdbx_description
1 polymer ?
#
loop_
_entity_poly.entity_id
_entity_poly.type
_entity_poly.pdbx_seq_one_letter_code
_entity_poly.pdbx_strand_id
1 'polypeptide(L)'
;MSVQRIDSSLLNFTSAIANGDSVACNKTGGWYRDGWLMSIVRWFTGTAARDTNVVEAVQRVFDEIEKKPLVYNGRKTLDATDQPYLALAAGRVVIERYSGSKNAKLNAAINEVANRIIALEYRKAGADDYKSVEEASAFDPLSNLTTQAQKWMDQQLVFDKTKVDDKQKAALQRACRYPKFAEQISRDSITRGKFFKWALRDGLDVDIFVQFPAVRKRLSSAFLDKRLGRLGQEHLKMTKTGSKDVTLSFEGKQVSILDENSSVTLSKGYQMTVKAAFDVFRNKNKDVGNLEWTKDGITNWHVFKHGPWNPSSEKYESISFDKKDWWKQLPRFESISSEELQKRFGRTLKPGEHGMAAKGSRTTPDLNSLDAHGWLEVFIPNDSGTYDVLPIGKYATRFPASWKEYIGIAAATEPAGLQYPEENVYRTSRQHAGLLKGLDSRQFDLLMENLGSDMKKAHNKGLVFQALGNNCAAWVQTVFQRVLGDKTPKLYDIVYHETELAGPASYVFAPFKAIPNVPVKDFFLKGLFRLFGAAKGIQVQGDDGKSKFMSLSNSEFWKSGPNAETHNPAILVDRVLKGHFATSN
;
A
#
# COMPACT_ATOMS: atom_id res chain seq x y z
N MET A 1 33.18 3.08 -31.80
CA MET A 1 32.26 1.96 -31.57
C MET A 1 30.83 2.46 -31.72
N SER A 2 30.03 1.91 -32.63
CA SER A 2 28.63 2.30 -32.81
C SER A 2 27.78 1.72 -31.67
N VAL A 3 27.11 2.57 -30.90
CA VAL A 3 26.17 2.12 -29.86
C VAL A 3 24.85 1.76 -30.53
N GLN A 4 24.39 0.51 -30.37
CA GLN A 4 23.11 0.04 -30.89
C GLN A 4 22.10 -0.12 -29.76
N ARG A 5 20.81 0.16 -29.98
CA ARG A 5 19.79 -0.15 -28.97
C ARG A 5 19.50 -1.66 -28.95
N ILE A 6 19.46 -2.24 -27.76
CA ILE A 6 19.31 -3.69 -27.57
C ILE A 6 17.99 -4.23 -28.12
N ASP A 7 16.90 -3.46 -28.02
CA ASP A 7 15.57 -3.83 -28.51
C ASP A 7 15.52 -3.96 -30.04
N SER A 8 16.27 -3.14 -30.77
CA SER A 8 16.38 -3.18 -32.23
C SER A 8 17.51 -4.07 -32.76
N SER A 9 18.35 -4.63 -31.89
CA SER A 9 19.53 -5.42 -32.29
C SER A 9 19.74 -6.66 -31.43
N LEU A 10 18.64 -7.23 -30.93
CA LEU A 10 18.64 -8.30 -29.94
C LEU A 10 19.32 -9.57 -30.45
N LEU A 11 19.21 -9.87 -31.74
CA LEU A 11 19.91 -10.99 -32.38
C LEU A 11 21.44 -10.79 -32.30
N ASN A 12 21.95 -9.64 -32.76
CA ASN A 12 23.38 -9.32 -32.73
C ASN A 12 23.95 -9.29 -31.31
N PHE A 13 23.16 -8.78 -30.35
CA PHE A 13 23.49 -8.80 -28.93
C PHE A 13 23.60 -10.23 -28.41
N THR A 14 22.61 -11.08 -28.70
CA THR A 14 22.56 -12.47 -28.23
C THR A 14 23.73 -13.27 -28.77
N SER A 15 24.03 -13.14 -30.08
CA SER A 15 25.19 -13.78 -30.70
C SER A 15 26.51 -13.32 -30.08
N ALA A 16 26.65 -12.03 -29.75
CA ALA A 16 27.87 -11.52 -29.10
C ALA A 16 28.09 -12.17 -27.73
N ILE A 17 27.06 -12.22 -26.88
CA ILE A 17 27.18 -12.84 -25.55
C ILE A 17 27.45 -14.36 -25.67
N ALA A 18 26.76 -15.05 -26.59
CA ALA A 18 26.94 -16.48 -26.83
C ALA A 18 28.36 -16.83 -27.28
N ASN A 19 28.97 -15.97 -28.10
CA ASN A 19 30.35 -16.12 -28.57
C ASN A 19 31.40 -15.74 -27.50
N GLY A 20 30.97 -15.31 -26.31
CA GLY A 20 31.86 -14.91 -25.23
C GLY A 20 32.43 -13.50 -25.35
N ASP A 21 31.91 -12.67 -26.27
CA ASP A 21 32.36 -11.30 -26.47
C ASP A 21 32.18 -10.47 -25.17
N SER A 22 33.13 -9.56 -24.91
CA SER A 22 32.99 -8.59 -23.82
C SER A 22 32.00 -7.50 -24.22
N VAL A 23 30.82 -7.51 -23.63
CA VAL A 23 29.73 -6.57 -23.94
C VAL A 23 29.50 -5.61 -22.79
N ALA A 24 29.18 -4.36 -23.11
CA ALA A 24 28.72 -3.37 -22.14
C ALA A 24 27.36 -2.78 -22.56
N CYS A 25 26.50 -2.58 -21.56
CA CYS A 25 25.22 -1.90 -21.71
C CYS A 25 25.20 -0.61 -20.88
N ASN A 26 24.70 0.46 -21.47
CA ASN A 26 24.45 1.72 -20.77
C ASN A 26 23.06 1.72 -20.11
N LYS A 27 22.81 2.74 -19.28
CA LYS A 27 21.52 2.90 -18.58
C LYS A 27 20.33 3.13 -19.51
N THR A 28 20.54 3.57 -20.76
CA THR A 28 19.46 3.81 -21.73
C THR A 28 19.15 2.60 -22.61
N GLY A 29 19.87 1.48 -22.45
CA GLY A 29 19.65 0.25 -23.22
C GLY A 29 20.45 0.19 -24.52
N GLY A 30 21.36 1.13 -24.73
CA GLY A 30 22.39 1.02 -25.75
C GLY A 30 23.48 0.03 -25.34
N TRP A 31 23.94 -0.80 -26.28
CA TRP A 31 25.01 -1.76 -26.07
C TRP A 31 26.10 -1.64 -27.12
N TYR A 32 27.29 -2.12 -26.79
CA TYR A 32 28.44 -2.22 -27.68
C TYR A 32 29.37 -3.35 -27.24
N ARG A 33 30.19 -3.85 -28.17
CA ARG A 33 31.30 -4.78 -27.88
C ARG A 33 32.52 -3.98 -27.48
N ASP A 34 33.19 -4.37 -26.42
CA ASP A 34 34.44 -3.75 -26.00
C ASP A 34 35.54 -4.04 -27.04
N GLY A 35 36.37 -3.03 -27.30
CA GLY A 35 37.66 -3.27 -27.96
C GLY A 35 38.60 -4.05 -27.05
N TRP A 36 39.51 -4.81 -27.65
CA TRP A 36 40.45 -5.71 -26.94
C TRP A 36 41.16 -5.05 -25.74
N LEU A 37 41.63 -3.81 -25.90
CA LEU A 37 42.33 -3.07 -24.85
C LEU A 37 41.42 -2.76 -23.65
N MET A 38 40.15 -2.42 -23.90
CA MET A 38 39.17 -2.16 -22.84
C MET A 38 38.73 -3.46 -22.14
N SER A 39 38.72 -4.59 -22.84
CA SER A 39 38.47 -5.90 -22.25
C SER A 39 39.56 -6.28 -21.23
N ILE A 40 40.83 -6.00 -21.55
CA ILE A 40 41.97 -6.22 -20.65
C ILE A 40 41.89 -5.31 -19.42
N VAL A 41 41.71 -4.00 -19.62
CA VAL A 41 41.60 -3.04 -18.50
C VAL A 41 40.50 -3.44 -17.52
N ARG A 42 39.35 -3.89 -18.04
CA ARG A 42 38.19 -4.25 -17.20
C ARG A 42 38.33 -5.60 -16.49
N TRP A 43 39.13 -6.51 -17.04
CA TRP A 43 39.51 -7.73 -16.32
C TRP A 43 40.24 -7.40 -15.01
N PHE A 44 41.07 -6.35 -15.00
CA PHE A 44 41.77 -5.88 -13.80
C PHE A 44 40.89 -5.04 -12.85
N THR A 45 39.96 -4.23 -13.36
CA THR A 45 39.15 -3.33 -12.51
C THR A 45 37.83 -3.93 -11.98
N GLY A 46 37.49 -5.14 -12.40
CA GLY A 46 36.25 -5.83 -12.03
C GLY A 46 35.05 -5.48 -12.93
N THR A 47 34.16 -6.45 -13.15
CA THR A 47 33.08 -6.36 -14.16
C THR A 47 31.67 -6.40 -13.57
N ALA A 48 31.52 -6.62 -12.25
CA ALA A 48 30.23 -6.97 -11.64
C ALA A 48 29.10 -5.94 -11.90
N ALA A 49 29.39 -4.64 -11.82
CA ALA A 49 28.41 -3.59 -12.09
C ALA A 49 28.00 -3.55 -13.59
N ARG A 50 28.95 -3.79 -14.49
CA ARG A 50 28.71 -3.88 -15.94
C ARG A 50 27.87 -5.10 -16.26
N ASP A 51 28.24 -6.25 -15.74
CA ASP A 51 27.55 -7.51 -15.99
C ASP A 51 26.10 -7.40 -15.47
N THR A 52 25.91 -6.77 -14.30
CA THR A 52 24.57 -6.41 -13.81
C THR A 52 23.79 -5.54 -14.79
N ASN A 53 24.41 -4.49 -15.37
CA ASN A 53 23.74 -3.65 -16.37
C ASN A 53 23.37 -4.41 -17.65
N VAL A 54 24.17 -5.41 -18.05
CA VAL A 54 23.86 -6.28 -19.19
C VAL A 54 22.61 -7.12 -18.89
N VAL A 55 22.55 -7.75 -17.72
CA VAL A 55 21.37 -8.53 -17.29
C VAL A 55 20.14 -7.63 -17.16
N GLU A 56 20.25 -6.46 -16.53
CA GLU A 56 19.16 -5.48 -16.39
C GLU A 56 18.71 -4.90 -17.75
N ALA A 57 19.58 -4.82 -18.75
CA ALA A 57 19.19 -4.44 -20.11
C ALA A 57 18.28 -5.50 -20.76
N VAL A 58 18.59 -6.79 -20.60
CA VAL A 58 17.71 -7.87 -21.07
C VAL A 58 16.39 -7.89 -20.30
N GLN A 59 16.38 -7.66 -18.99
CA GLN A 59 15.13 -7.51 -18.23
C GLN A 59 14.21 -6.44 -18.83
N ARG A 60 14.76 -5.30 -19.23
CA ARG A 60 13.99 -4.21 -19.84
C ARG A 60 13.36 -4.63 -21.17
N VAL A 61 14.03 -5.46 -21.98
CA VAL A 61 13.45 -5.99 -23.22
C VAL A 61 12.19 -6.80 -22.92
N PHE A 62 12.22 -7.68 -21.91
CA PHE A 62 11.03 -8.41 -21.46
C PHE A 62 9.94 -7.48 -20.94
N ASP A 63 10.30 -6.46 -20.14
CA ASP A 63 9.35 -5.48 -19.62
C ASP A 63 8.66 -4.71 -20.76
N GLU A 64 9.37 -4.37 -21.86
CA GLU A 64 8.77 -3.74 -23.05
C GLU A 64 7.83 -4.67 -23.83
N ILE A 65 8.16 -5.97 -23.92
CA ILE A 65 7.27 -6.98 -24.53
C ILE A 65 5.99 -7.14 -23.69
N GLU A 66 6.07 -6.94 -22.37
CA GLU A 66 4.92 -7.02 -21.47
C GLU A 66 3.89 -5.92 -21.69
N LYS A 67 4.30 -4.75 -22.19
CA LYS A 67 3.41 -3.60 -22.45
C LYS A 67 2.43 -3.79 -23.61
N LYS A 68 2.49 -4.92 -24.31
CA LYS A 68 1.61 -5.24 -25.42
C LYS A 68 0.81 -6.50 -25.12
N PRO A 69 -0.49 -6.55 -25.44
CA PRO A 69 -1.24 -7.79 -25.47
C PRO A 69 -0.54 -8.78 -26.40
N LEU A 70 -0.35 -10.01 -25.94
CA LEU A 70 0.27 -11.06 -26.75
C LEU A 70 -0.85 -11.96 -27.29
N VAL A 71 -0.99 -12.00 -28.60
CA VAL A 71 -1.99 -12.82 -29.28
C VAL A 71 -1.58 -14.28 -29.16
N TYR A 72 -2.44 -15.10 -28.57
CA TYR A 72 -2.23 -16.55 -28.50
C TYR A 72 -2.82 -17.16 -29.78
N ASN A 73 -2.00 -17.32 -30.82
CA ASN A 73 -2.45 -17.84 -32.11
C ASN A 73 -2.49 -19.38 -32.20
N GLY A 74 -2.25 -20.11 -31.11
CA GLY A 74 -2.08 -21.57 -31.17
C GLY A 74 -0.91 -22.05 -32.07
N ARG A 75 -0.20 -21.14 -32.74
CA ARG A 75 1.01 -21.42 -33.49
C ARG A 75 2.10 -21.81 -32.51
N LYS A 76 2.47 -23.09 -32.51
CA LYS A 76 3.57 -23.64 -31.71
C LYS A 76 4.94 -23.02 -32.06
N THR A 77 5.05 -22.37 -33.20
CA THR A 77 6.26 -21.73 -33.70
C THR A 77 6.05 -20.22 -33.91
N LEU A 78 6.72 -19.42 -33.09
CA LEU A 78 7.00 -18.02 -33.39
C LEU A 78 8.01 -17.99 -34.54
N ASP A 79 7.99 -16.94 -35.37
CA ASP A 79 9.08 -16.70 -36.30
C ASP A 79 10.38 -16.54 -35.49
N ALA A 80 11.50 -17.09 -35.98
CA ALA A 80 12.79 -16.93 -35.34
C ALA A 80 13.22 -15.45 -35.25
N THR A 81 12.60 -14.58 -36.05
CA THR A 81 12.79 -13.12 -36.00
C THR A 81 11.81 -12.39 -35.07
N ASP A 82 10.82 -13.08 -34.49
CA ASP A 82 9.85 -12.46 -33.59
C ASP A 82 10.53 -12.01 -32.29
N GLN A 83 10.23 -10.78 -31.88
CA GLN A 83 10.84 -10.16 -30.69
C GLN A 83 10.70 -11.01 -29.40
N PRO A 84 9.55 -11.66 -29.10
CA PRO A 84 9.43 -12.59 -27.97
C PRO A 84 10.35 -13.81 -28.05
N TYR A 85 10.60 -14.34 -29.25
CA TYR A 85 11.52 -15.47 -29.42
C TYR A 85 12.97 -15.05 -29.15
N LEU A 86 13.39 -13.94 -29.77
CA LEU A 86 14.71 -13.36 -29.57
C LEU A 86 14.97 -12.99 -28.09
N ALA A 87 13.96 -12.50 -27.36
CA ALA A 87 14.09 -12.20 -25.94
C ALA A 87 14.33 -13.45 -25.08
N LEU A 88 13.66 -14.57 -25.39
CA LEU A 88 13.92 -15.84 -24.70
C LEU A 88 15.34 -16.34 -24.95
N ALA A 89 15.82 -16.26 -26.19
CA ALA A 89 17.19 -16.63 -26.54
C ALA A 89 18.22 -15.76 -25.78
N ALA A 90 18.04 -14.43 -25.83
CA ALA A 90 18.88 -13.48 -25.11
C ALA A 90 18.91 -13.76 -23.59
N GLY A 91 17.73 -14.01 -22.99
CA GLY A 91 17.61 -14.31 -21.57
C GLY A 91 18.35 -15.58 -21.16
N ARG A 92 18.21 -16.67 -21.93
CA ARG A 92 18.87 -17.95 -21.65
C ARG A 92 20.39 -17.83 -21.73
N VAL A 93 20.91 -17.21 -22.79
CA VAL A 93 22.35 -16.99 -22.98
C VAL A 93 22.95 -16.13 -21.86
N VAL A 94 22.22 -15.09 -21.41
CA VAL A 94 22.66 -14.24 -20.31
C VAL A 94 22.64 -14.99 -18.96
N ILE A 95 21.62 -15.81 -18.69
CA ILE A 95 21.60 -16.64 -17.47
C ILE A 95 22.79 -17.60 -17.48
N GLU A 96 23.00 -18.33 -18.58
CA GLU A 96 24.10 -19.29 -18.71
C GLU A 96 25.45 -18.62 -18.47
N ARG A 97 25.71 -17.50 -19.16
CA ARG A 97 26.96 -16.73 -19.06
C ARG A 97 27.29 -16.28 -17.65
N TYR A 98 26.29 -15.92 -16.84
CA TYR A 98 26.51 -15.32 -15.52
C TYR A 98 26.08 -16.18 -14.32
N SER A 99 25.57 -17.41 -14.56
CA SER A 99 25.02 -18.31 -13.53
C SER A 99 25.99 -18.69 -12.41
N GLY A 100 27.31 -18.66 -12.67
CA GLY A 100 28.36 -18.95 -11.68
C GLY A 100 28.81 -17.78 -10.81
N SER A 101 28.18 -16.60 -10.94
CA SER A 101 28.57 -15.41 -10.19
C SER A 101 28.34 -15.55 -8.68
N LYS A 102 29.27 -15.04 -7.87
CA LYS A 102 29.11 -14.87 -6.41
C LYS A 102 28.51 -13.51 -6.02
N ASN A 103 28.29 -12.62 -6.99
CA ASN A 103 27.76 -11.29 -6.71
C ASN A 103 26.25 -11.34 -6.49
N ALA A 104 25.80 -10.99 -5.27
CA ALA A 104 24.39 -11.07 -4.88
C ALA A 104 23.46 -10.19 -5.74
N LYS A 105 23.91 -9.00 -6.15
CA LYS A 105 23.12 -8.09 -7.00
C LYS A 105 22.95 -8.67 -8.40
N LEU A 106 24.02 -9.19 -8.99
CA LEU A 106 23.98 -9.86 -10.29
C LEU A 106 23.08 -11.12 -10.22
N ASN A 107 23.21 -11.95 -9.18
CA ASN A 107 22.36 -13.12 -9.02
C ASN A 107 20.87 -12.78 -8.86
N ALA A 108 20.55 -11.71 -8.13
CA ALA A 108 19.19 -11.19 -8.05
C ALA A 108 18.68 -10.75 -9.44
N ALA A 109 19.52 -10.10 -10.25
CA ALA A 109 19.17 -9.72 -11.61
C ALA A 109 18.96 -10.94 -12.53
N ILE A 110 19.80 -11.99 -12.40
CA ILE A 110 19.67 -13.25 -13.15
C ILE A 110 18.33 -13.93 -12.81
N ASN A 111 17.98 -14.03 -11.53
CA ASN A 111 16.70 -14.60 -11.08
C ASN A 111 15.50 -13.81 -11.63
N GLU A 112 15.60 -12.48 -11.70
CA GLU A 112 14.57 -11.64 -12.31
C GLU A 112 14.43 -11.86 -13.84
N VAL A 113 15.52 -12.19 -14.54
CA VAL A 113 15.45 -12.64 -15.96
C VAL A 113 14.82 -14.02 -16.05
N ALA A 114 15.20 -14.97 -15.18
CA ALA A 114 14.62 -16.31 -15.16
C ALA A 114 13.09 -16.25 -14.95
N ASN A 115 12.63 -15.42 -14.02
CA ASN A 115 11.20 -15.17 -13.81
C ASN A 115 10.51 -14.61 -15.06
N ARG A 116 11.16 -13.72 -15.82
CA ARG A 116 10.61 -13.14 -17.07
C ARG A 116 10.56 -14.14 -18.22
N ILE A 117 11.54 -15.04 -18.30
CA ILE A 117 11.52 -16.18 -19.23
C ILE A 117 10.30 -17.05 -18.93
N ILE A 118 10.13 -17.47 -17.67
CA ILE A 118 8.99 -18.27 -17.23
C ILE A 118 7.66 -17.55 -17.54
N ALA A 119 7.58 -16.26 -17.21
CA ALA A 119 6.41 -15.44 -17.47
C ALA A 119 6.06 -15.38 -18.97
N LEU A 120 7.06 -15.13 -19.84
CA LEU A 120 6.84 -15.04 -21.28
C LEU A 120 6.49 -16.40 -21.90
N GLU A 121 7.10 -17.49 -21.41
CA GLU A 121 6.74 -18.86 -21.78
C GLU A 121 5.27 -19.14 -21.44
N TYR A 122 4.80 -18.77 -20.25
CA TYR A 122 3.38 -18.94 -19.93
C TYR A 122 2.47 -17.95 -20.65
N ARG A 123 2.90 -16.72 -20.93
CA ARG A 123 2.10 -15.77 -21.71
C ARG A 123 1.85 -16.25 -23.13
N LYS A 124 2.85 -16.84 -23.79
CA LYS A 124 2.69 -17.44 -25.13
C LYS A 124 1.95 -18.77 -25.14
N ALA A 125 1.77 -19.40 -23.99
CA ALA A 125 1.24 -20.74 -23.85
C ALA A 125 -0.30 -20.76 -23.78
N GLY A 126 -0.88 -21.85 -24.29
CA GLY A 126 -2.32 -22.08 -24.33
C GLY A 126 -2.89 -22.54 -23.00
N ALA A 127 -4.19 -22.84 -22.95
CA ALA A 127 -4.84 -23.44 -21.79
C ALA A 127 -4.26 -24.82 -21.44
N ASP A 128 -3.72 -25.53 -22.43
CA ASP A 128 -3.25 -26.91 -22.32
C ASP A 128 -1.81 -27.04 -21.78
N ASP A 129 -1.09 -25.93 -21.64
CA ASP A 129 0.30 -25.90 -21.14
C ASP A 129 0.36 -25.72 -19.60
N TYR A 130 -0.79 -25.68 -18.94
CA TYR A 130 -0.91 -25.61 -17.48
C TYR A 130 -1.27 -26.97 -16.91
N LYS A 131 -0.81 -27.25 -15.69
CA LYS A 131 -1.36 -28.40 -14.96
C LYS A 131 -2.84 -28.19 -14.67
N SER A 132 -3.59 -29.29 -14.70
CA SER A 132 -4.96 -29.35 -14.18
C SER A 132 -4.98 -29.04 -12.67
N VAL A 133 -6.16 -28.80 -12.10
CA VAL A 133 -6.29 -28.57 -10.65
C VAL A 133 -5.89 -29.82 -9.87
N GLU A 134 -6.23 -30.99 -10.37
CA GLU A 134 -5.91 -32.30 -9.81
C GLU A 134 -4.40 -32.54 -9.85
N GLU A 135 -3.77 -32.30 -11.01
CA GLU A 135 -2.33 -32.44 -11.18
C GLU A 135 -1.52 -31.46 -10.33
N ALA A 136 -2.03 -30.23 -10.14
CA ALA A 136 -1.41 -29.24 -9.27
C ALA A 136 -1.54 -29.60 -7.78
N SER A 137 -2.63 -30.28 -7.40
CA SER A 137 -2.88 -30.73 -6.02
C SER A 137 -1.99 -31.91 -5.61
N ALA A 138 -1.64 -32.77 -6.57
CA ALA A 138 -0.69 -33.87 -6.37
C ALA A 138 0.78 -33.46 -6.58
N PHE A 139 1.06 -32.18 -6.85
CA PHE A 139 2.40 -31.73 -7.18
C PHE A 139 3.28 -31.56 -5.94
N ASP A 140 4.40 -32.27 -5.89
CA ASP A 140 5.33 -32.32 -4.74
C ASP A 140 5.72 -30.93 -4.16
N PRO A 141 6.01 -29.89 -4.98
CA PRO A 141 6.26 -28.55 -4.46
C PRO A 141 5.15 -27.93 -3.61
N LEU A 142 3.88 -28.37 -3.72
CA LEU A 142 2.78 -27.79 -2.95
C LEU A 142 2.97 -27.95 -1.43
N SER A 143 3.42 -29.13 -0.98
CA SER A 143 3.64 -29.40 0.45
C SER A 143 4.77 -28.53 1.00
N ASN A 144 5.88 -28.43 0.26
CA ASN A 144 7.01 -27.56 0.60
C ASN A 144 6.59 -26.08 0.61
N LEU A 145 5.86 -25.60 -0.41
CA LEU A 145 5.38 -24.22 -0.48
C LEU A 145 4.41 -23.89 0.65
N THR A 146 3.54 -24.81 1.03
CA THR A 146 2.63 -24.64 2.17
C THR A 146 3.41 -24.52 3.49
N THR A 147 4.42 -25.36 3.69
CA THR A 147 5.31 -25.27 4.86
C THR A 147 6.06 -23.94 4.91
N GLN A 148 6.58 -23.49 3.77
CA GLN A 148 7.29 -22.22 3.66
C GLN A 148 6.35 -21.02 3.86
N ALA A 149 5.11 -21.10 3.37
CA ALA A 149 4.07 -20.10 3.57
C ALA A 149 3.74 -19.97 5.06
N GLN A 150 3.53 -21.08 5.77
CA GLN A 150 3.28 -21.06 7.21
C GLN A 150 4.43 -20.39 7.97
N LYS A 151 5.68 -20.81 7.72
CA LYS A 151 6.87 -20.20 8.35
C LYS A 151 6.95 -18.69 8.08
N TRP A 152 6.61 -18.26 6.87
CA TRP A 152 6.59 -16.86 6.52
C TRP A 152 5.46 -16.10 7.24
N MET A 153 4.26 -16.68 7.33
CA MET A 153 3.09 -16.11 8.03
C MET A 153 3.35 -15.97 9.53
N ASP A 154 3.99 -16.95 10.16
CA ASP A 154 4.35 -16.94 11.59
C ASP A 154 5.28 -15.77 11.94
N GLN A 155 6.01 -15.25 10.94
CA GLN A 155 6.89 -14.08 11.09
C GLN A 155 6.18 -12.74 10.83
N GLN A 156 4.92 -12.74 10.35
CA GLN A 156 4.18 -11.50 10.08
C GLN A 156 3.16 -11.23 11.19
N LEU A 157 3.20 -10.02 11.75
CA LEU A 157 2.28 -9.58 12.79
C LEU A 157 0.80 -9.62 12.36
N VAL A 158 0.52 -9.40 11.07
CA VAL A 158 -0.85 -9.33 10.53
C VAL A 158 -1.61 -10.67 10.60
N PHE A 159 -0.91 -11.80 10.62
CA PHE A 159 -1.55 -13.13 10.60
C PHE A 159 -1.82 -13.74 11.97
N ASP A 160 -1.36 -13.13 13.07
CA ASP A 160 -1.58 -13.62 14.44
C ASP A 160 -1.45 -15.16 14.62
N LYS A 161 -0.39 -15.75 14.02
CA LYS A 161 -0.10 -17.21 14.03
C LYS A 161 -1.25 -18.10 13.52
N THR A 162 -2.08 -17.57 12.63
CA THR A 162 -3.10 -18.36 11.93
C THR A 162 -2.46 -19.40 11.02
N LYS A 163 -3.13 -20.56 10.91
CA LYS A 163 -2.76 -21.56 9.92
C LYS A 163 -3.09 -21.04 8.52
N VAL A 164 -2.37 -21.52 7.50
CA VAL A 164 -2.72 -21.28 6.09
C VAL A 164 -4.19 -21.64 5.87
N ASP A 165 -5.02 -20.66 5.53
CA ASP A 165 -6.46 -20.83 5.30
C ASP A 165 -6.75 -21.41 3.91
N ASP A 166 -8.01 -21.70 3.61
CA ASP A 166 -8.38 -22.35 2.35
C ASP A 166 -8.22 -21.43 1.13
N LYS A 167 -8.35 -20.10 1.30
CA LYS A 167 -8.09 -19.14 0.22
C LYS A 167 -6.60 -19.10 -0.11
N GLN A 168 -5.75 -19.11 0.91
CA GLN A 168 -4.30 -19.15 0.78
C GLN A 168 -3.81 -20.47 0.20
N LYS A 169 -4.37 -21.61 0.62
CA LYS A 169 -4.11 -22.92 0.00
C LYS A 169 -4.50 -22.93 -1.48
N ALA A 170 -5.67 -22.39 -1.82
CA ALA A 170 -6.11 -22.29 -3.21
C ALA A 170 -5.15 -21.43 -4.05
N ALA A 171 -4.61 -20.35 -3.50
CA ALA A 171 -3.59 -19.54 -4.16
C ALA A 171 -2.27 -20.32 -4.39
N LEU A 172 -1.83 -21.11 -3.41
CA LEU A 172 -0.65 -21.97 -3.53
C LEU A 172 -0.88 -23.08 -4.59
N GLN A 173 -2.04 -23.73 -4.59
CA GLN A 173 -2.44 -24.70 -5.60
C GLN A 173 -2.48 -24.07 -7.00
N ARG A 174 -3.01 -22.84 -7.12
CA ARG A 174 -3.03 -22.11 -8.39
C ARG A 174 -1.61 -21.80 -8.89
N ALA A 175 -0.66 -21.51 -7.99
CA ALA A 175 0.75 -21.34 -8.38
C ALA A 175 1.37 -22.66 -8.87
N CYS A 176 1.01 -23.79 -8.28
CA CYS A 176 1.44 -25.13 -8.71
C CYS A 176 0.92 -25.53 -10.11
N ARG A 177 -0.08 -24.83 -10.65
CA ARG A 177 -0.48 -24.97 -12.06
C ARG A 177 0.59 -24.50 -13.05
N TYR A 178 1.59 -23.76 -12.55
CA TYR A 178 2.75 -23.28 -13.28
C TYR A 178 4.03 -23.96 -12.75
N PRO A 179 4.35 -25.20 -13.15
CA PRO A 179 5.43 -25.99 -12.55
C PRO A 179 6.79 -25.28 -12.51
N LYS A 180 7.19 -24.65 -13.62
CA LYS A 180 8.47 -23.91 -13.69
C LYS A 180 8.50 -22.75 -12.69
N PHE A 181 7.38 -22.07 -12.51
CA PHE A 181 7.27 -20.99 -11.54
C PHE A 181 7.30 -21.53 -10.10
N ALA A 182 6.52 -22.57 -9.80
CA ALA A 182 6.46 -23.21 -8.48
C ALA A 182 7.84 -23.74 -8.03
N GLU A 183 8.60 -24.36 -8.95
CA GLU A 183 9.98 -24.76 -8.72
C GLU A 183 10.90 -23.56 -8.46
N GLN A 184 10.75 -22.49 -9.26
CA GLN A 184 11.54 -21.27 -9.11
C GLN A 184 11.32 -20.61 -7.75
N ILE A 185 10.08 -20.43 -7.30
CA ILE A 185 9.79 -19.85 -5.97
C ILE A 185 10.12 -20.79 -4.82
N SER A 186 10.23 -22.10 -5.04
CA SER A 186 10.73 -23.03 -4.03
C SER A 186 12.21 -22.78 -3.73
N ARG A 187 12.99 -22.34 -4.72
CA ARG A 187 14.44 -22.08 -4.63
C ARG A 187 14.77 -20.62 -4.30
N ASP A 188 14.08 -19.66 -4.93
CA ASP A 188 14.32 -18.22 -4.76
C ASP A 188 13.46 -17.62 -3.65
N SER A 189 14.05 -17.42 -2.48
CA SER A 189 13.38 -16.84 -1.30
C SER A 189 12.89 -15.41 -1.52
N ILE A 190 13.54 -14.62 -2.39
CA ILE A 190 13.15 -13.24 -2.66
C ILE A 190 11.86 -13.22 -3.48
N THR A 191 11.81 -13.98 -4.58
CA THR A 191 10.60 -14.09 -5.40
C THR A 191 9.47 -14.74 -4.61
N ARG A 192 9.76 -15.77 -3.81
CA ARG A 192 8.78 -16.36 -2.89
C ARG A 192 8.18 -15.36 -1.92
N GLY A 193 9.01 -14.55 -1.27
CA GLY A 193 8.53 -13.51 -0.36
C GLY A 193 7.66 -12.45 -1.04
N LYS A 194 7.96 -12.10 -2.31
CA LYS A 194 7.09 -11.22 -3.12
C LYS A 194 5.76 -11.90 -3.46
N PHE A 195 5.80 -13.18 -3.84
CA PHE A 195 4.60 -13.97 -4.14
C PHE A 195 3.69 -14.11 -2.92
N PHE A 196 4.25 -14.44 -1.75
CA PHE A 196 3.45 -14.58 -0.52
C PHE A 196 2.78 -13.27 -0.11
N LYS A 197 3.46 -12.13 -0.25
CA LYS A 197 2.83 -10.82 -0.04
C LYS A 197 1.65 -10.60 -1.00
N TRP A 198 1.87 -10.83 -2.30
CA TRP A 198 0.87 -10.61 -3.34
C TRP A 198 -0.35 -11.54 -3.20
N ALA A 199 -0.12 -12.85 -3.16
CA ALA A 199 -1.18 -13.84 -3.25
C ALA A 199 -1.78 -14.24 -1.90
N LEU A 200 -0.98 -14.29 -0.82
CA LEU A 200 -1.45 -14.80 0.47
C LEU A 200 -1.92 -13.69 1.42
N ARG A 201 -1.20 -12.56 1.47
CA ARG A 201 -1.59 -11.41 2.29
C ARG A 201 -2.57 -10.51 1.56
N ASP A 202 -2.25 -10.14 0.32
CA ASP A 202 -3.06 -9.21 -0.45
C ASP A 202 -4.13 -9.94 -1.28
N GLY A 203 -4.12 -11.28 -1.36
CA GLY A 203 -5.17 -12.06 -2.03
C GLY A 203 -5.29 -11.78 -3.54
N LEU A 204 -4.24 -11.26 -4.17
CA LEU A 204 -4.25 -10.85 -5.56
C LEU A 204 -4.05 -12.04 -6.52
N ASP A 205 -4.50 -11.87 -7.77
CA ASP A 205 -4.51 -12.95 -8.76
C ASP A 205 -3.09 -13.50 -9.03
N VAL A 206 -2.95 -14.81 -8.85
CA VAL A 206 -1.71 -15.58 -9.05
C VAL A 206 -1.26 -15.54 -10.51
N ASP A 207 -2.18 -15.63 -11.46
CA ASP A 207 -1.85 -15.65 -12.88
C ASP A 207 -1.18 -14.34 -13.31
N ILE A 208 -1.65 -13.20 -12.78
CA ILE A 208 -1.03 -11.88 -13.05
C ILE A 208 0.37 -11.84 -12.46
N PHE A 209 0.58 -12.37 -11.25
CA PHE A 209 1.92 -12.43 -10.65
C PHE A 209 2.91 -13.22 -11.50
N VAL A 210 2.47 -14.38 -12.00
CA VAL A 210 3.31 -15.32 -12.77
C VAL A 210 3.57 -14.79 -14.18
N GLN A 211 2.53 -14.30 -14.85
CA GLN A 211 2.58 -13.98 -16.27
C GLN A 211 3.01 -12.53 -16.51
N PHE A 212 2.73 -11.59 -15.61
CA PHE A 212 2.97 -10.15 -15.80
C PHE A 212 3.86 -9.55 -14.69
N PRO A 213 5.14 -9.96 -14.60
CA PRO A 213 6.05 -9.48 -13.56
C PRO A 213 6.34 -7.98 -13.61
N ALA A 214 6.32 -7.34 -14.79
CA ALA A 214 6.55 -5.90 -14.93
C ALA A 214 5.34 -5.10 -14.41
N VAL A 215 4.11 -5.47 -14.80
CA VAL A 215 2.85 -4.90 -14.32
C VAL A 215 2.75 -5.06 -12.80
N ARG A 216 3.03 -6.25 -12.27
CA ARG A 216 3.04 -6.48 -10.82
C ARG A 216 4.05 -5.57 -10.11
N LYS A 217 5.27 -5.45 -10.64
CA LYS A 217 6.29 -4.54 -10.10
C LYS A 217 5.80 -3.09 -10.13
N ARG A 218 5.12 -2.68 -11.21
CA ARG A 218 4.56 -1.35 -11.35
C ARG A 218 3.47 -1.08 -10.32
N LEU A 219 2.48 -1.97 -10.18
CA LEU A 219 1.40 -1.85 -9.20
C LEU A 219 1.93 -1.75 -7.77
N SER A 220 2.90 -2.60 -7.39
CA SER A 220 3.55 -2.50 -6.07
C SER A 220 4.34 -1.20 -5.89
N SER A 221 5.03 -0.72 -6.93
CA SER A 221 5.77 0.55 -6.85
C SER A 221 4.87 1.78 -6.73
N ALA A 222 3.63 1.66 -7.20
CA ALA A 222 2.57 2.66 -7.08
C ALA A 222 1.75 2.47 -5.79
N PHE A 223 2.06 1.49 -4.94
CA PHE A 223 1.27 1.13 -3.75
C PHE A 223 -0.20 0.79 -4.04
N LEU A 224 -0.51 0.35 -5.27
CA LEU A 224 -1.84 -0.07 -5.69
C LEU A 224 -2.15 -1.52 -5.31
N ASP A 225 -1.13 -2.36 -5.16
CA ASP A 225 -1.26 -3.76 -4.75
C ASP A 225 -2.02 -3.90 -3.41
N LYS A 226 -1.72 -3.06 -2.42
CA LYS A 226 -2.42 -3.12 -1.12
C LYS A 226 -3.87 -2.63 -1.19
N ARG A 227 -4.15 -1.64 -2.05
CA ARG A 227 -5.51 -1.13 -2.30
C ARG A 227 -6.36 -2.20 -2.97
N LEU A 228 -5.81 -2.80 -4.02
CA LEU A 228 -6.40 -3.95 -4.71
C LEU A 228 -6.64 -5.11 -3.74
N GLY A 229 -5.66 -5.43 -2.89
CA GLY A 229 -5.80 -6.55 -1.98
C GLY A 229 -6.86 -6.34 -0.90
N ARG A 230 -7.11 -5.07 -0.55
CA ARG A 230 -8.13 -4.69 0.43
C ARG A 230 -9.54 -4.61 -0.15
N LEU A 231 -9.71 -4.05 -1.35
CA LEU A 231 -11.01 -3.66 -1.91
C LEU A 231 -11.27 -4.05 -3.37
N GLY A 232 -10.29 -4.61 -4.07
CA GLY A 232 -10.33 -4.58 -5.53
C GLY A 232 -9.76 -5.78 -6.24
N GLN A 233 -9.83 -6.96 -5.63
CA GLN A 233 -9.42 -8.20 -6.29
C GLN A 233 -10.19 -8.41 -7.61
N GLU A 234 -11.45 -7.99 -7.65
CA GLU A 234 -12.33 -7.98 -8.82
C GLU A 234 -12.03 -6.85 -9.82
N HIS A 235 -11.32 -5.80 -9.41
CA HIS A 235 -11.00 -4.65 -10.27
C HIS A 235 -9.78 -4.86 -11.15
N LEU A 236 -8.87 -5.74 -10.73
CA LEU A 236 -7.71 -6.16 -11.51
C LEU A 236 -8.05 -7.49 -12.20
N LYS A 237 -8.16 -7.49 -13.52
CA LYS A 237 -8.52 -8.68 -14.29
C LYS A 237 -7.46 -9.00 -15.33
N MET A 238 -7.30 -10.30 -15.59
CA MET A 238 -6.59 -10.77 -16.78
C MET A 238 -7.62 -11.37 -17.72
N THR A 239 -7.73 -10.82 -18.94
CA THR A 239 -8.60 -11.37 -19.98
C THR A 239 -7.82 -12.35 -20.86
N LYS A 240 -8.49 -13.39 -21.35
CA LYS A 240 -7.92 -14.45 -22.21
C LYS A 240 -8.75 -14.63 -23.50
N THR A 241 -9.11 -13.53 -24.16
CA THR A 241 -9.96 -13.56 -25.37
C THR A 241 -9.09 -13.30 -26.61
N GLY A 242 -8.50 -14.36 -27.17
CA GLY A 242 -7.59 -14.29 -28.33
C GLY A 242 -6.21 -13.66 -28.05
N SER A 243 -6.13 -12.76 -27.06
CA SER A 243 -4.90 -12.22 -26.49
C SER A 243 -5.00 -12.18 -24.97
N LYS A 244 -3.84 -12.11 -24.31
CA LYS A 244 -3.76 -11.90 -22.86
C LYS A 244 -3.52 -10.43 -22.56
N ASP A 245 -4.49 -9.82 -21.88
CA ASP A 245 -4.44 -8.44 -21.44
C ASP A 245 -4.67 -8.35 -19.93
N VAL A 246 -4.21 -7.27 -19.31
CA VAL A 246 -4.43 -6.97 -17.90
C VAL A 246 -5.13 -5.63 -17.80
N THR A 247 -6.31 -5.63 -17.18
CA THR A 247 -7.15 -4.45 -17.03
C THR A 247 -7.31 -4.06 -15.57
N LEU A 248 -7.49 -2.76 -15.34
CA LEU A 248 -7.77 -2.16 -14.04
C LEU A 248 -9.01 -1.27 -14.15
N SER A 249 -9.80 -1.20 -13.08
CA SER A 249 -10.98 -0.34 -13.02
C SER A 249 -10.61 1.13 -12.78
N PHE A 250 -11.11 2.02 -13.64
CA PHE A 250 -11.09 3.48 -13.49
C PHE A 250 -12.54 3.98 -13.53
N GLU A 251 -13.07 4.44 -12.39
CA GLU A 251 -14.49 4.82 -12.23
C GLU A 251 -15.47 3.79 -12.84
N GLY A 252 -15.25 2.52 -12.53
CA GLY A 252 -16.08 1.39 -12.95
C GLY A 252 -15.75 0.83 -14.34
N LYS A 253 -14.91 1.52 -15.12
CA LYS A 253 -14.53 1.10 -16.48
C LYS A 253 -13.23 0.31 -16.46
N GLN A 254 -13.22 -0.85 -17.11
CA GLN A 254 -12.03 -1.68 -17.27
C GLN A 254 -11.14 -1.09 -18.37
N VAL A 255 -9.91 -0.72 -18.01
CA VAL A 255 -8.91 -0.14 -18.92
C VAL A 255 -7.67 -1.02 -18.92
N SER A 256 -7.13 -1.35 -20.10
CA SER A 256 -5.83 -2.03 -20.20
C SER A 256 -4.73 -1.20 -19.55
N ILE A 257 -3.93 -1.82 -18.69
CA ILE A 257 -2.79 -1.19 -18.02
C ILE A 257 -1.44 -1.65 -18.59
N LEU A 258 -1.45 -2.37 -19.71
CA LEU A 258 -0.22 -2.79 -20.38
C LEU A 258 0.47 -1.60 -21.07
N ASP A 259 -0.29 -0.76 -21.76
CA ASP A 259 0.21 0.51 -22.31
C ASP A 259 -0.02 1.66 -21.32
N GLU A 260 1.01 2.00 -20.54
CA GLU A 260 0.92 3.10 -19.59
C GLU A 260 0.76 4.50 -20.25
N ASN A 261 1.00 4.63 -21.57
CA ASN A 261 0.77 5.89 -22.28
C ASN A 261 -0.68 6.05 -22.75
N SER A 262 -1.49 4.99 -22.66
CA SER A 262 -2.90 5.07 -22.97
C SER A 262 -3.59 6.11 -22.09
N SER A 263 -4.48 6.90 -22.71
CA SER A 263 -5.23 7.95 -22.02
C SER A 263 -6.50 7.37 -21.40
N VAL A 264 -6.81 7.82 -20.19
CA VAL A 264 -8.09 7.62 -19.52
C VAL A 264 -8.74 8.97 -19.27
N THR A 265 -10.07 9.01 -19.32
CA THR A 265 -10.86 10.20 -18.99
C THR A 265 -11.79 9.84 -17.83
N LEU A 266 -11.57 10.51 -16.70
CA LEU A 266 -12.35 10.38 -15.48
C LEU A 266 -13.45 11.45 -15.44
N SER A 267 -14.27 11.40 -14.39
CA SER A 267 -15.33 12.36 -14.11
C SER A 267 -14.81 13.80 -14.17
N LYS A 268 -15.70 14.72 -14.56
CA LYS A 268 -15.39 16.14 -14.83
C LYS A 268 -14.41 16.37 -15.99
N GLY A 269 -14.19 15.37 -16.83
CA GLY A 269 -13.29 15.48 -17.99
C GLY A 269 -11.81 15.45 -17.59
N TYR A 270 -11.48 14.92 -16.41
CA TYR A 270 -10.09 14.83 -15.97
C TYR A 270 -9.35 13.75 -16.77
N GLN A 271 -8.62 14.18 -17.79
CA GLN A 271 -7.88 13.32 -18.70
C GLN A 271 -6.43 13.18 -18.27
N MET A 272 -5.92 11.94 -18.28
CA MET A 272 -4.51 11.64 -17.99
C MET A 272 -4.10 10.29 -18.57
N THR A 273 -2.81 9.98 -18.56
CA THR A 273 -2.33 8.64 -18.91
C THR A 273 -2.41 7.68 -17.73
N VAL A 274 -2.46 6.37 -17.99
CA VAL A 274 -2.35 5.33 -16.95
C VAL A 274 -1.08 5.52 -16.12
N LYS A 275 0.04 5.89 -16.77
CA LYS A 275 1.30 6.22 -16.10
C LYS A 275 1.12 7.33 -15.06
N ALA A 276 0.47 8.43 -15.45
CA ALA A 276 0.25 9.58 -14.59
C ALA A 276 -0.64 9.20 -13.39
N ALA A 277 -1.67 8.38 -13.62
CA ALA A 277 -2.50 7.87 -12.53
C ALA A 277 -1.67 7.07 -11.52
N PHE A 278 -0.84 6.13 -11.98
CA PHE A 278 0.04 5.34 -11.10
C PHE A 278 1.07 6.19 -10.36
N ASP A 279 1.57 7.25 -10.99
CA ASP A 279 2.51 8.18 -10.35
C ASP A 279 1.85 9.02 -9.25
N VAL A 280 0.55 9.34 -9.36
CA VAL A 280 -0.21 9.94 -8.24
C VAL A 280 -0.17 9.03 -7.02
N PHE A 281 -0.49 7.74 -7.15
CA PHE A 281 -0.46 6.80 -6.03
C PHE A 281 0.95 6.55 -5.48
N ARG A 282 1.95 6.45 -6.36
CA ARG A 282 3.37 6.34 -5.97
C ARG A 282 3.82 7.48 -5.06
N ASN A 283 3.27 8.68 -5.28
CA ASN A 283 3.66 9.90 -4.56
C ASN A 283 2.79 10.17 -3.32
N LYS A 284 1.88 9.28 -2.91
CA LYS A 284 0.99 9.47 -1.74
C LYS A 284 1.70 9.69 -0.40
N ASN A 285 2.99 9.40 -0.31
CA ASN A 285 3.82 9.73 0.85
C ASN A 285 4.41 11.15 0.83
N LYS A 286 4.21 11.91 -0.25
CA LYS A 286 4.72 13.27 -0.46
C LYS A 286 3.60 14.27 -0.72
N ASP A 287 2.57 13.84 -1.44
CA ASP A 287 1.40 14.64 -1.78
C ASP A 287 0.17 13.73 -1.86
N VAL A 288 -1.00 14.28 -1.56
CA VAL A 288 -2.28 13.57 -1.51
C VAL A 288 -2.74 13.14 -2.91
N GLY A 289 -2.57 14.07 -3.87
CA GLY A 289 -3.04 13.93 -5.24
C GLY A 289 -4.56 14.04 -5.42
N ASN A 290 -4.98 14.06 -6.69
CA ASN A 290 -6.39 14.18 -7.10
C ASN A 290 -7.07 12.83 -7.36
N LEU A 291 -6.40 11.72 -7.04
CA LEU A 291 -6.93 10.37 -7.23
C LEU A 291 -6.97 9.60 -5.93
N GLU A 292 -7.99 8.76 -5.78
CA GLU A 292 -8.05 7.75 -4.74
C GLU A 292 -8.71 6.46 -5.24
N TRP A 293 -8.57 5.38 -4.48
CA TRP A 293 -9.19 4.10 -4.74
C TRP A 293 -10.53 3.96 -4.00
N THR A 294 -11.63 3.75 -4.71
CA THR A 294 -12.96 3.52 -4.13
C THR A 294 -13.56 2.21 -4.66
N LYS A 295 -14.85 1.95 -4.42
CA LYS A 295 -15.55 0.74 -4.91
C LYS A 295 -15.55 0.62 -6.44
N ASP A 296 -15.27 1.70 -7.16
CA ASP A 296 -15.26 1.71 -8.62
C ASP A 296 -13.82 1.66 -9.19
N GLY A 297 -12.81 1.46 -8.33
CA GLY A 297 -11.39 1.47 -8.70
C GLY A 297 -10.75 2.85 -8.53
N ILE A 298 -9.90 3.25 -9.49
CA ILE A 298 -9.25 4.56 -9.48
C ILE A 298 -10.27 5.65 -9.82
N THR A 299 -10.44 6.61 -8.92
CA THR A 299 -11.51 7.63 -8.97
C THR A 299 -10.91 9.03 -8.88
N ASN A 300 -11.45 9.99 -9.65
CA ASN A 300 -11.11 11.42 -9.51
C ASN A 300 -11.68 11.95 -8.20
N TRP A 301 -10.88 11.90 -7.14
CA TRP A 301 -11.32 12.24 -5.80
C TRP A 301 -10.15 12.69 -4.95
N HIS A 302 -10.26 13.90 -4.39
CA HIS A 302 -9.25 14.43 -3.48
C HIS A 302 -9.70 14.25 -2.02
N VAL A 303 -8.97 13.43 -1.25
CA VAL A 303 -9.43 12.96 0.07
C VAL A 303 -9.62 14.05 1.14
N PHE A 304 -8.93 15.18 1.07
CA PHE A 304 -9.19 16.32 2.00
C PHE A 304 -10.18 17.36 1.46
N LYS A 305 -10.39 17.41 0.14
CA LYS A 305 -11.27 18.39 -0.50
C LYS A 305 -12.67 17.81 -0.71
N HIS A 306 -12.82 16.49 -0.54
CA HIS A 306 -14.07 15.77 -0.63
C HIS A 306 -14.82 16.11 -1.93
N GLY A 307 -14.11 16.04 -3.06
CA GLY A 307 -14.65 16.35 -4.37
C GLY A 307 -13.71 15.97 -5.50
N PRO A 308 -14.23 15.77 -6.72
CA PRO A 308 -13.43 15.61 -7.92
C PRO A 308 -12.76 16.93 -8.32
N TRP A 309 -11.60 16.83 -8.97
CA TRP A 309 -10.96 17.96 -9.63
C TRP A 309 -11.61 18.22 -10.99
N ASN A 310 -12.02 19.46 -11.26
CA ASN A 310 -12.49 19.87 -12.58
C ASN A 310 -11.39 20.69 -13.28
N PRO A 311 -10.76 20.16 -14.35
CA PRO A 311 -9.70 20.87 -15.06
C PRO A 311 -10.19 22.10 -15.82
N SER A 312 -11.47 22.18 -16.20
CA SER A 312 -12.02 23.33 -16.94
C SER A 312 -12.21 24.56 -16.05
N SER A 313 -12.51 24.35 -14.77
CA SER A 313 -12.71 25.43 -13.79
C SER A 313 -11.53 25.61 -12.83
N GLU A 314 -10.53 24.73 -12.91
CA GLU A 314 -9.37 24.63 -12.01
C GLU A 314 -9.78 24.63 -10.53
N LYS A 315 -10.88 23.95 -10.21
CA LYS A 315 -11.44 23.89 -8.86
C LYS A 315 -11.89 22.48 -8.51
N TYR A 316 -11.90 22.21 -7.21
CA TYR A 316 -12.57 21.03 -6.67
C TYR A 316 -14.07 21.30 -6.59
N GLU A 317 -14.87 20.38 -7.11
CA GLU A 317 -16.32 20.38 -6.92
C GLU A 317 -16.66 19.65 -5.61
N SER A 318 -16.27 20.27 -4.49
CA SER A 318 -16.47 19.71 -3.16
C SER A 318 -17.95 19.47 -2.85
N ILE A 319 -18.22 18.39 -2.12
CA ILE A 319 -19.56 18.14 -1.58
C ILE A 319 -19.99 19.23 -0.60
N SER A 320 -21.29 19.42 -0.44
CA SER A 320 -21.84 20.32 0.57
C SER A 320 -22.12 19.56 1.87
N PHE A 321 -21.50 20.00 2.96
CA PHE A 321 -21.73 19.48 4.33
C PHE A 321 -23.00 20.04 4.99
N ASP A 322 -23.63 21.04 4.39
CA ASP A 322 -24.86 21.67 4.94
C ASP A 322 -26.13 20.88 4.57
N LYS A 323 -26.01 19.87 3.69
CA LYS A 323 -27.12 18.96 3.38
C LYS A 323 -27.30 17.94 4.51
N LYS A 324 -28.56 17.65 4.88
CA LYS A 324 -28.90 16.66 5.92
C LYS A 324 -28.16 15.33 5.71
N ASP A 325 -28.20 14.80 4.49
CA ASP A 325 -27.56 13.53 4.13
C ASP A 325 -26.27 13.76 3.32
N TRP A 326 -25.41 14.70 3.76
CA TRP A 326 -24.22 15.11 3.00
C TRP A 326 -23.33 13.95 2.54
N TRP A 327 -23.25 12.88 3.35
CA TRP A 327 -22.43 11.71 3.11
C TRP A 327 -22.88 10.89 1.90
N LYS A 328 -24.14 10.99 1.46
CA LYS A 328 -24.63 10.33 0.23
C LYS A 328 -23.98 10.88 -1.04
N GLN A 329 -23.30 12.02 -0.95
CA GLN A 329 -22.54 12.62 -2.05
C GLN A 329 -21.10 12.05 -2.14
N LEU A 330 -20.64 11.33 -1.12
CA LEU A 330 -19.31 10.70 -1.13
C LEU A 330 -19.30 9.52 -2.11
N PRO A 331 -18.20 9.27 -2.83
CA PRO A 331 -18.06 8.05 -3.62
C PRO A 331 -18.08 6.85 -2.67
N ARG A 332 -18.81 5.80 -3.04
CA ARG A 332 -18.89 4.60 -2.19
C ARG A 332 -17.50 3.96 -2.05
N PHE A 333 -17.05 3.79 -0.81
CA PHE A 333 -15.76 3.18 -0.51
C PHE A 333 -15.80 1.64 -0.60
N GLU A 334 -16.64 0.99 0.20
CA GLU A 334 -16.93 -0.45 0.13
C GLU A 334 -18.33 -0.74 0.69
N SER A 335 -18.85 -1.94 0.43
CA SER A 335 -20.04 -2.47 1.09
C SER A 335 -19.70 -3.83 1.70
N ILE A 336 -20.05 -4.07 2.97
CA ILE A 336 -19.72 -5.31 3.69
C ILE A 336 -20.95 -5.99 4.27
N SER A 337 -20.92 -7.32 4.36
CA SER A 337 -22.01 -8.10 4.95
C SER A 337 -21.89 -8.19 6.49
N SER A 338 -22.94 -8.68 7.13
CA SER A 338 -22.93 -8.96 8.58
C SER A 338 -21.87 -9.99 8.97
N GLU A 339 -21.59 -10.97 8.12
CA GLU A 339 -20.53 -11.97 8.36
C GLU A 339 -19.15 -11.32 8.36
N GLU A 340 -18.92 -10.36 7.46
CA GLU A 340 -17.66 -9.61 7.43
C GLU A 340 -17.52 -8.67 8.64
N LEU A 341 -18.61 -8.09 9.15
CA LEU A 341 -18.61 -7.37 10.43
C LEU A 341 -18.20 -8.30 11.59
N GLN A 342 -18.83 -9.49 11.67
CA GLN A 342 -18.49 -10.49 12.69
C GLN A 342 -17.01 -10.87 12.60
N LYS A 343 -16.49 -11.07 11.39
CA LYS A 343 -15.08 -11.41 11.17
C LYS A 343 -14.13 -10.28 11.59
N ARG A 344 -14.46 -9.02 11.27
CA ARG A 344 -13.59 -7.85 11.55
C ARG A 344 -13.60 -7.41 13.02
N PHE A 345 -14.73 -7.59 13.71
CA PHE A 345 -14.96 -7.00 15.03
C PHE A 345 -15.38 -7.99 16.11
N GLY A 346 -15.59 -9.27 15.76
CA GLY A 346 -16.16 -10.26 16.68
C GLY A 346 -17.62 -9.99 17.04
N ARG A 347 -18.29 -9.07 16.33
CA ARG A 347 -19.65 -8.59 16.61
C ARG A 347 -20.37 -8.22 15.31
N THR A 348 -21.68 -8.42 15.28
CA THR A 348 -22.59 -7.93 14.24
C THR A 348 -23.43 -6.73 14.71
N LEU A 349 -24.06 -6.07 13.74
CA LEU A 349 -25.13 -5.07 13.96
C LEU A 349 -26.47 -5.74 13.70
N LYS A 350 -27.54 -5.28 14.37
CA LYS A 350 -28.89 -5.73 14.07
C LYS A 350 -29.28 -5.26 12.65
N PRO A 351 -30.15 -5.99 11.93
CA PRO A 351 -30.60 -5.55 10.61
C PRO A 351 -31.16 -4.13 10.65
N GLY A 352 -30.65 -3.25 9.79
CA GLY A 352 -31.05 -1.84 9.72
C GLY A 352 -30.46 -0.93 10.80
N GLU A 353 -29.65 -1.44 11.73
CA GLU A 353 -28.96 -0.65 12.74
C GLU A 353 -27.73 0.04 12.15
N HIS A 354 -27.51 1.31 12.49
CA HIS A 354 -26.28 2.00 12.12
C HIS A 354 -25.14 1.58 13.03
N GLY A 355 -23.89 1.73 12.59
CA GLY A 355 -22.74 1.43 13.42
C GLY A 355 -21.64 2.46 13.33
N MET A 356 -20.83 2.54 14.37
CA MET A 356 -19.53 3.19 14.31
C MET A 356 -18.47 2.32 14.97
N ALA A 357 -17.26 2.34 14.42
CA ALA A 357 -16.12 1.65 14.98
C ALA A 357 -14.91 2.55 15.13
N ALA A 358 -14.29 2.46 16.30
CA ALA A 358 -12.96 2.97 16.53
C ALA A 358 -11.98 1.94 15.98
N LYS A 359 -11.00 2.39 15.18
CA LYS A 359 -10.01 1.53 14.54
C LYS A 359 -8.61 1.97 14.91
N GLY A 360 -7.73 0.98 15.08
CA GLY A 360 -6.31 1.18 15.28
C GLY A 360 -5.51 0.28 14.35
N SER A 361 -4.33 0.74 13.95
CA SER A 361 -3.33 -0.06 13.23
C SER A 361 -1.96 0.09 13.87
N ARG A 362 -1.12 -0.95 13.75
CA ARG A 362 0.30 -0.94 14.14
C ARG A 362 1.13 -1.82 13.21
N THR A 363 2.42 -1.53 13.06
CA THR A 363 3.37 -2.37 12.30
C THR A 363 4.16 -3.34 13.17
N THR A 364 4.25 -3.05 14.46
CA THR A 364 5.06 -3.77 15.44
C THR A 364 4.20 -4.08 16.67
N PRO A 365 4.50 -5.14 17.45
CA PRO A 365 3.73 -5.49 18.66
C PRO A 365 3.87 -4.47 19.79
N ASP A 366 4.90 -3.63 19.74
CA ASP A 366 5.15 -2.58 20.72
C ASP A 366 4.07 -1.49 20.69
N LEU A 367 4.10 -0.62 21.70
CA LEU A 367 3.20 0.52 21.83
C LEU A 367 3.80 1.76 21.14
N ASN A 368 4.45 1.55 19.99
CA ASN A 368 5.07 2.63 19.23
C ASN A 368 4.01 3.49 18.54
N SER A 369 4.02 4.80 18.82
CA SER A 369 3.06 5.74 18.26
C SER A 369 3.36 6.18 16.82
N LEU A 370 4.61 6.03 16.34
CA LEU A 370 5.03 6.59 15.05
C LEU A 370 4.55 5.75 13.85
N ASP A 371 4.43 4.44 14.02
CA ASP A 371 3.96 3.52 12.99
C ASP A 371 2.55 3.00 13.25
N ALA A 372 1.81 3.70 14.12
CA ALA A 372 0.42 3.44 14.43
C ALA A 372 -0.48 4.53 13.83
N HIS A 373 -1.74 4.20 13.56
CA HIS A 373 -2.75 5.18 13.14
C HIS A 373 -4.14 4.77 13.60
N GLY A 374 -4.94 5.76 13.99
CA GLY A 374 -6.31 5.58 14.47
C GLY A 374 -7.32 6.30 13.58
N TRP A 375 -8.46 5.67 13.34
CA TRP A 375 -9.52 6.23 12.48
C TRP A 375 -10.91 5.76 12.91
N LEU A 376 -11.92 6.35 12.30
CA LEU A 376 -13.33 6.02 12.49
C LEU A 376 -13.84 5.29 11.25
N GLU A 377 -14.63 4.24 11.45
CA GLU A 377 -15.47 3.64 10.40
C GLU A 377 -16.93 3.82 10.79
N VAL A 378 -17.76 4.36 9.88
CA VAL A 378 -19.22 4.41 10.03
C VAL A 378 -19.85 3.36 9.12
N PHE A 379 -20.83 2.62 9.63
CA PHE A 379 -21.56 1.57 8.92
C PHE A 379 -23.00 2.03 8.72
N ILE A 380 -23.41 2.12 7.45
CA ILE A 380 -24.74 2.58 7.07
C ILE A 380 -25.44 1.42 6.35
N PRO A 381 -26.56 0.89 6.89
CA PRO A 381 -27.30 -0.17 6.24
C PRO A 381 -27.80 0.30 4.87
N ASN A 382 -27.79 -0.60 3.89
CA ASN A 382 -28.30 -0.36 2.55
C ASN A 382 -29.36 -1.41 2.16
N ASP A 383 -30.06 -1.16 1.05
CA ASP A 383 -31.20 -1.98 0.61
C ASP A 383 -30.83 -3.44 0.25
N SER A 384 -29.55 -3.73 0.06
CA SER A 384 -29.06 -5.08 -0.24
C SER A 384 -28.84 -5.94 1.01
N GLY A 385 -29.17 -5.43 2.21
CA GLY A 385 -28.89 -6.09 3.48
C GLY A 385 -27.40 -6.08 3.85
N THR A 386 -26.62 -5.19 3.23
CA THR A 386 -25.20 -4.96 3.56
C THR A 386 -25.01 -3.56 4.15
N TYR A 387 -23.78 -3.23 4.53
CA TYR A 387 -23.42 -1.93 5.12
C TYR A 387 -22.43 -1.20 4.21
N ASP A 388 -22.79 0.00 3.77
CA ASP A 388 -21.83 0.92 3.18
C ASP A 388 -20.92 1.45 4.29
N VAL A 389 -19.60 1.45 4.03
CA VAL A 389 -18.59 1.82 5.02
C VAL A 389 -18.04 3.20 4.71
N LEU A 390 -17.98 4.06 5.72
CA LEU A 390 -17.33 5.36 5.64
C LEU A 390 -16.08 5.42 6.53
N PRO A 391 -14.87 5.15 6.00
CA PRO A 391 -13.65 5.26 6.77
C PRO A 391 -13.11 6.70 6.72
N ILE A 392 -13.02 7.34 7.88
CA ILE A 392 -12.58 8.72 8.03
C ILE A 392 -11.46 8.77 9.06
N GLY A 393 -10.37 9.44 8.74
CA GLY A 393 -9.33 9.70 9.73
C GLY A 393 -8.65 11.04 9.57
N LYS A 394 -8.00 11.45 10.66
CA LYS A 394 -7.46 12.79 10.82
C LYS A 394 -5.96 12.79 10.61
N TYR A 395 -5.48 13.76 9.84
CA TYR A 395 -4.07 13.90 9.46
C TYR A 395 -3.60 15.34 9.57
N ALA A 396 -2.30 15.51 9.80
CA ALA A 396 -1.65 16.76 9.40
C ALA A 396 -1.73 16.89 7.87
N THR A 397 -1.97 18.11 7.37
CA THR A 397 -2.04 18.36 5.92
C THR A 397 -0.66 18.50 5.27
N ARG A 398 0.40 18.58 6.08
CA ARG A 398 1.79 18.66 5.61
C ARG A 398 2.48 17.30 5.69
N PHE A 399 3.12 16.91 4.59
CA PHE A 399 3.97 15.71 4.54
C PHE A 399 5.43 16.10 4.82
N PRO A 400 6.14 15.39 5.73
CA PRO A 400 7.55 15.65 5.97
C PRO A 400 8.40 15.13 4.81
N ALA A 401 9.29 15.98 4.28
CA ALA A 401 10.27 15.59 3.25
C ALA A 401 11.55 14.99 3.85
N SER A 402 11.78 15.18 5.15
CA SER A 402 12.97 14.71 5.86
C SER A 402 12.66 14.29 7.30
N TRP A 403 13.57 13.55 7.94
CA TRP A 403 13.41 13.15 9.35
C TRP A 403 13.42 14.35 10.30
N LYS A 404 14.12 15.45 9.96
CA LYS A 404 14.12 16.68 10.75
C LYS A 404 12.76 17.37 10.71
N GLU A 405 12.17 17.46 9.52
CA GLU A 405 10.81 17.97 9.35
C GLU A 405 9.79 17.07 10.05
N TYR A 406 10.00 15.75 10.03
CA TYR A 406 9.15 14.82 10.77
C TYR A 406 9.14 15.13 12.27
N ILE A 407 10.31 15.31 12.91
CA ILE A 407 10.41 15.69 14.32
C ILE A 407 9.76 17.06 14.55
N GLY A 408 9.97 18.03 13.65
CA GLY A 408 9.34 19.34 13.73
C GLY A 408 7.82 19.27 13.69
N ILE A 409 7.25 18.47 12.78
CA ILE A 409 5.79 18.22 12.68
C ILE A 409 5.28 17.53 13.95
N ALA A 410 6.00 16.52 14.45
CA ALA A 410 5.60 15.79 15.65
C ALA A 410 5.60 16.68 16.91
N ALA A 411 6.51 17.67 16.96
CA ALA A 411 6.65 18.61 18.06
C ALA A 411 5.71 19.83 17.94
N ALA A 412 5.27 20.21 16.75
CA ALA A 412 4.48 21.41 16.50
C ALA A 412 2.97 21.14 16.47
N THR A 413 2.20 22.22 16.33
CA THR A 413 0.78 22.16 15.93
C THR A 413 0.67 22.49 14.45
N GLU A 414 0.09 21.58 13.68
CA GLU A 414 -0.10 21.72 12.24
C GLU A 414 -1.60 21.84 11.90
N PRO A 415 -1.95 22.44 10.75
CA PRO A 415 -3.31 22.32 10.23
C PRO A 415 -3.66 20.86 9.99
N ALA A 416 -4.88 20.47 10.36
CA ALA A 416 -5.40 19.13 10.14
C ALA A 416 -6.45 19.09 9.02
N GLY A 417 -6.49 17.96 8.35
CA GLY A 417 -7.60 17.56 7.48
C GLY A 417 -8.21 16.26 7.96
N LEU A 418 -9.47 16.04 7.59
CA LEU A 418 -10.08 14.72 7.63
C LEU A 418 -10.00 14.12 6.22
N GLN A 419 -9.45 12.92 6.11
CA GLN A 419 -9.37 12.17 4.86
C GLN A 419 -10.58 11.27 4.73
N TYR A 420 -11.19 11.28 3.55
CA TYR A 420 -12.08 10.23 3.09
C TYR A 420 -11.73 9.81 1.66
N PRO A 421 -11.51 8.51 1.39
CA PRO A 421 -11.30 7.46 2.38
C PRO A 421 -9.98 7.63 3.15
N GLU A 422 -9.90 7.02 4.33
CA GLU A 422 -8.72 6.95 5.19
C GLU A 422 -7.61 6.04 4.60
N GLU A 423 -6.37 6.53 4.47
CA GLU A 423 -5.25 5.78 3.85
C GLU A 423 -4.89 4.46 4.54
N ASN A 424 -4.99 4.36 5.87
CA ASN A 424 -4.56 3.17 6.61
C ASN A 424 -5.47 1.97 6.39
N VAL A 425 -6.70 2.16 5.90
CA VAL A 425 -7.56 1.01 5.54
C VAL A 425 -6.90 0.11 4.50
N TYR A 426 -6.06 0.67 3.62
CA TYR A 426 -5.35 -0.06 2.57
C TYR A 426 -4.03 -0.67 3.04
N ARG A 427 -3.57 -0.42 4.27
CA ARG A 427 -2.26 -0.91 4.73
C ARG A 427 -2.34 -2.34 5.23
N THR A 428 -2.56 -3.28 4.32
CA THR A 428 -2.64 -4.75 4.56
C THR A 428 -1.41 -5.36 5.26
N SER A 429 -0.29 -4.65 5.31
CA SER A 429 0.90 -5.06 6.04
C SER A 429 0.87 -4.74 7.54
N ARG A 430 -0.15 -4.02 8.02
CA ARG A 430 -0.31 -3.63 9.42
C ARG A 430 -1.31 -4.55 10.10
N GLN A 431 -1.11 -4.77 11.40
CA GLN A 431 -2.12 -5.41 12.23
C GLN A 431 -3.20 -4.38 12.55
N HIS A 432 -4.46 -4.70 12.26
CA HIS A 432 -5.61 -3.83 12.50
C HIS A 432 -6.52 -4.45 13.56
N ALA A 433 -7.11 -3.61 14.39
CA ALA A 433 -8.21 -4.01 15.26
C ALA A 433 -9.20 -2.85 15.42
N GLY A 434 -10.36 -3.14 15.99
CA GLY A 434 -11.30 -2.08 16.32
C GLY A 434 -12.42 -2.53 17.24
N LEU A 435 -13.15 -1.54 17.73
CA LEU A 435 -14.32 -1.71 18.59
C LEU A 435 -15.55 -1.19 17.88
N LEU A 436 -16.48 -2.08 17.53
CA LEU A 436 -17.75 -1.76 16.89
C LEU A 436 -18.85 -1.49 17.93
N LYS A 437 -19.62 -0.43 17.71
CA LYS A 437 -20.82 -0.09 18.47
C LYS A 437 -21.99 0.17 17.52
N GLY A 438 -23.13 -0.45 17.83
CA GLY A 438 -24.40 -0.14 17.19
C GLY A 438 -24.95 1.20 17.70
N LEU A 439 -25.68 1.90 16.85
CA LEU A 439 -26.23 3.23 17.10
C LEU A 439 -27.73 3.23 16.80
N ASP A 440 -28.49 3.87 17.68
CA ASP A 440 -29.86 4.26 17.35
C ASP A 440 -29.89 5.46 16.38
N SER A 441 -31.08 5.79 15.85
CA SER A 441 -31.24 6.88 14.87
C SER A 441 -30.76 8.23 15.40
N ARG A 442 -31.00 8.54 16.69
CA ARG A 442 -30.59 9.81 17.30
C ARG A 442 -29.07 9.90 17.41
N GLN A 443 -28.43 8.81 17.84
CA GLN A 443 -26.97 8.72 17.93
C GLN A 443 -26.33 8.79 16.55
N PHE A 444 -26.93 8.17 15.54
CA PHE A 444 -26.47 8.25 14.16
C PHE A 444 -26.59 9.67 13.60
N ASP A 445 -27.74 10.33 13.78
CA ASP A 445 -27.94 11.72 13.34
C ASP A 445 -26.91 12.64 14.01
N LEU A 446 -26.70 12.49 15.32
CA LEU A 446 -25.69 13.24 16.07
C LEU A 446 -24.26 12.96 15.57
N LEU A 447 -23.94 11.71 15.23
CA LEU A 447 -22.65 11.35 14.64
C LEU A 447 -22.45 12.07 13.31
N MET A 448 -23.42 12.00 12.40
CA MET A 448 -23.29 12.56 11.06
C MET A 448 -23.28 14.08 11.04
N GLU A 449 -24.00 14.74 11.96
CA GLU A 449 -23.94 16.19 12.19
C GLU A 449 -22.53 16.60 12.67
N ASN A 450 -22.00 15.92 13.69
CA ASN A 450 -20.67 16.18 14.22
C ASN A 450 -19.57 15.97 13.16
N LEU A 451 -19.67 14.90 12.37
CA LEU A 451 -18.72 14.62 11.29
C LEU A 451 -18.80 15.68 10.19
N GLY A 452 -20.01 16.08 9.76
CA GLY A 452 -20.18 17.15 8.78
C GLY A 452 -19.59 18.48 9.27
N SER A 453 -19.79 18.80 10.55
CA SER A 453 -19.21 19.98 11.19
C SER A 453 -17.68 19.92 11.24
N ASP A 454 -17.10 18.80 11.68
CA ASP A 454 -15.63 18.64 11.73
C ASP A 454 -15.00 18.68 10.32
N MET A 455 -15.66 18.10 9.31
CA MET A 455 -15.24 18.16 7.90
C MET A 455 -15.25 19.60 7.37
N LYS A 456 -16.31 20.37 7.67
CA LYS A 456 -16.42 21.78 7.33
C LYS A 456 -15.34 22.62 8.02
N LYS A 457 -15.08 22.36 9.30
CA LYS A 457 -13.97 22.99 10.05
C LYS A 457 -12.62 22.67 9.41
N ALA A 458 -12.39 21.43 8.99
CA ALA A 458 -11.16 21.03 8.29
C ALA A 458 -10.98 21.78 6.96
N HIS A 459 -12.05 21.93 6.16
CA HIS A 459 -12.03 22.72 4.91
C HIS A 459 -11.65 24.17 5.14
N ASN A 460 -12.13 24.75 6.25
CA ASN A 460 -11.86 26.12 6.66
C ASN A 460 -10.55 26.28 7.47
N LYS A 461 -9.68 25.25 7.49
CA LYS A 461 -8.42 25.23 8.27
C LYS A 461 -8.61 25.48 9.77
N GLY A 462 -9.79 25.20 10.31
CA GLY A 462 -10.11 25.32 11.73
C GLY A 462 -9.74 24.09 12.57
N LEU A 463 -9.33 22.98 11.94
CA LEU A 463 -8.90 21.78 12.63
C LEU A 463 -7.37 21.75 12.78
N VAL A 464 -6.88 21.28 13.93
CA VAL A 464 -5.42 21.19 14.22
C VAL A 464 -4.98 19.76 14.47
N PHE A 465 -3.73 19.45 14.16
CA PHE A 465 -3.07 18.16 14.44
C PHE A 465 -1.90 18.38 15.39
N GLN A 466 -1.85 17.60 16.45
CA GLN A 466 -0.75 17.58 17.42
C GLN A 466 -0.44 16.13 17.76
N ALA A 467 0.74 15.62 17.42
CA ALA A 467 1.05 14.19 17.55
C ALA A 467 0.85 13.65 18.98
N LEU A 468 1.15 14.44 20.01
CA LEU A 468 1.01 14.06 21.42
C LEU A 468 -0.30 14.49 22.08
N GLY A 469 -1.07 15.38 21.44
CA GLY A 469 -2.31 15.93 21.99
C GLY A 469 -3.47 15.59 21.08
N ASN A 470 -3.90 16.57 20.29
CA ASN A 470 -5.00 16.44 19.33
C ASN A 470 -4.58 15.70 18.03
N ASN A 471 -4.32 14.40 18.13
CA ASN A 471 -3.94 13.52 17.02
C ASN A 471 -5.13 12.73 16.42
N CYS A 472 -4.83 11.72 15.60
CA CYS A 472 -5.82 10.87 14.96
C CYS A 472 -6.66 10.04 15.94
N ALA A 473 -6.02 9.42 16.95
CA ALA A 473 -6.70 8.65 17.98
C ALA A 473 -7.52 9.53 18.94
N ALA A 474 -7.00 10.70 19.32
CA ALA A 474 -7.70 11.67 20.16
C ALA A 474 -9.02 12.14 19.51
N TRP A 475 -8.98 12.41 18.20
CA TRP A 475 -10.19 12.77 17.46
C TRP A 475 -11.23 11.66 17.47
N VAL A 476 -10.83 10.40 17.24
CA VAL A 476 -11.77 9.26 17.32
C VAL A 476 -12.35 9.12 18.73
N GLN A 477 -11.53 9.23 19.79
CA GLN A 477 -12.01 9.20 21.18
C GLN A 477 -13.05 10.30 21.43
N THR A 478 -12.78 11.53 20.97
CA THR A 478 -13.69 12.67 21.10
C THR A 478 -15.01 12.44 20.36
N VAL A 479 -14.97 11.90 19.13
CA VAL A 479 -16.19 11.58 18.37
C VAL A 479 -17.01 10.52 19.12
N PHE A 480 -16.36 9.48 19.65
CA PHE A 480 -17.01 8.46 20.46
C PHE A 480 -17.69 9.07 21.69
N GLN A 481 -17.01 9.94 22.43
CA GLN A 481 -17.55 10.61 23.61
C GLN A 481 -18.72 11.54 23.27
N ARG A 482 -18.68 12.29 22.16
CA ARG A 482 -19.80 13.14 21.73
C ARG A 482 -21.06 12.34 21.44
N VAL A 483 -20.94 11.13 20.91
CA VAL A 483 -22.08 10.29 20.48
C VAL A 483 -22.59 9.39 21.60
N LEU A 484 -21.70 8.78 22.38
CA LEU A 484 -22.04 7.79 23.41
C LEU A 484 -22.05 8.38 24.84
N GLY A 485 -21.55 9.60 25.01
CA GLY A 485 -21.45 10.29 26.30
C GLY A 485 -20.24 9.88 27.15
N ASP A 486 -20.24 10.35 28.40
CA ASP A 486 -19.09 10.27 29.33
C ASP A 486 -18.71 8.84 29.75
N LYS A 487 -19.60 7.86 29.53
CA LYS A 487 -19.34 6.44 29.82
C LYS A 487 -18.52 5.74 28.72
N THR A 488 -18.06 6.49 27.71
CA THR A 488 -17.20 5.96 26.65
C THR A 488 -15.89 5.44 27.26
N PRO A 489 -15.50 4.18 27.01
CA PRO A 489 -14.24 3.65 27.53
C PRO A 489 -13.06 4.45 26.96
N LYS A 490 -11.97 4.50 27.72
CA LYS A 490 -10.69 5.01 27.24
C LYS A 490 -10.17 4.05 26.17
N LEU A 491 -10.25 4.41 24.89
CA LEU A 491 -9.90 3.50 23.79
C LEU A 491 -8.40 3.50 23.52
N TYR A 492 -7.77 4.68 23.64
CA TYR A 492 -6.40 4.93 23.18
C TYR A 492 -5.45 5.44 24.26
N ASP A 493 -5.99 5.75 25.44
CA ASP A 493 -5.26 6.46 26.48
C ASP A 493 -4.10 5.62 27.00
N ILE A 494 -2.93 6.26 27.07
CA ILE A 494 -1.71 5.75 27.67
C ILE A 494 -0.98 6.93 28.32
N VAL A 495 -0.31 6.69 29.45
CA VAL A 495 0.60 7.69 30.02
C VAL A 495 1.74 7.88 29.02
N TYR A 496 2.02 9.13 28.64
CA TYR A 496 2.91 9.39 27.52
C TYR A 496 4.34 8.84 27.73
N HIS A 497 4.79 8.76 28.98
CA HIS A 497 6.08 8.20 29.35
C HIS A 497 6.20 6.69 29.10
N GLU A 498 5.07 5.99 28.96
CA GLU A 498 4.95 4.57 28.62
C GLU A 498 4.88 4.35 27.11
N THR A 499 4.74 5.42 26.30
CA THR A 499 4.77 5.27 24.85
C THR A 499 6.15 4.85 24.38
N GLU A 500 6.20 3.99 23.36
CA GLU A 500 7.43 3.66 22.67
C GLU A 500 7.62 4.57 21.45
N LEU A 501 8.88 4.85 21.11
CA LEU A 501 9.24 5.61 19.92
C LEU A 501 10.18 4.72 19.12
N ALA A 502 9.90 4.51 17.83
CA ALA A 502 10.79 3.79 16.95
C ALA A 502 11.61 4.72 16.03
N GLY A 503 12.49 4.10 15.24
CA GLY A 503 13.26 4.79 14.21
C GLY A 503 14.26 5.81 14.78
N PRO A 504 14.70 6.78 13.97
CA PRO A 504 15.70 7.77 14.38
C PRO A 504 15.31 8.59 15.63
N ALA A 505 14.01 8.80 15.84
CA ALA A 505 13.50 9.49 17.01
C ALA A 505 13.84 8.73 18.30
N SER A 506 13.84 7.39 18.28
CA SER A 506 14.17 6.59 19.47
C SER A 506 15.55 6.94 20.03
N TYR A 507 16.55 7.19 19.18
CA TYR A 507 17.90 7.58 19.62
C TYR A 507 17.95 8.96 20.29
N VAL A 508 17.13 9.90 19.81
CA VAL A 508 17.04 11.24 20.41
C VAL A 508 16.33 11.15 21.77
N PHE A 509 15.31 10.31 21.88
CA PHE A 509 14.46 10.23 23.06
C PHE A 509 14.90 9.18 24.10
N ALA A 510 15.72 8.19 23.72
CA ALA A 510 16.16 7.09 24.59
C ALA A 510 16.93 7.55 25.84
N PRO A 511 17.88 8.51 25.78
CA PRO A 511 18.57 9.00 26.98
C PRO A 511 17.59 9.58 28.01
N PHE A 512 16.54 10.26 27.54
CA PHE A 512 15.53 10.85 28.42
C PHE A 512 14.59 9.79 29.00
N LYS A 513 14.33 8.69 28.27
CA LYS A 513 13.57 7.55 28.80
C LYS A 513 14.27 6.79 29.92
N ALA A 514 15.60 6.80 29.93
CA ALA A 514 16.40 6.17 30.98
C ALA A 514 16.39 6.95 32.31
N ILE A 515 15.85 8.18 32.34
CA ILE A 515 15.73 8.98 33.57
C ILE A 515 14.64 8.35 34.46
N PRO A 516 14.98 7.85 35.67
CA PRO A 516 14.01 7.17 36.54
C PRO A 516 13.02 8.14 37.20
N ASN A 517 13.41 9.39 37.42
CA ASN A 517 12.55 10.40 38.02
C ASN A 517 11.60 11.01 36.96
N VAL A 518 10.30 10.70 37.07
CA VAL A 518 9.27 11.09 36.11
C VAL A 518 9.15 12.61 35.95
N PRO A 519 9.10 13.45 37.01
CA PRO A 519 9.16 14.90 36.87
C PRO A 519 10.38 15.43 36.09
N VAL A 520 11.58 14.88 36.36
CA VAL A 520 12.81 15.29 35.66
C VAL A 520 12.75 14.87 34.20
N LYS A 521 12.27 13.64 33.92
CA LYS A 521 12.02 13.14 32.57
C LYS A 521 11.05 14.07 31.80
N ASP A 522 9.95 14.49 32.44
CA ASP A 522 8.96 15.42 31.84
C ASP A 522 9.59 16.77 31.49
N PHE A 523 10.39 17.33 32.40
CA PHE A 523 11.09 18.60 32.17
C PHE A 523 11.97 18.55 30.92
N PHE A 524 12.82 17.53 30.79
CA PHE A 524 13.72 17.40 29.64
C PHE A 524 12.97 17.12 28.34
N LEU A 525 11.96 16.23 28.36
CA LEU A 525 11.16 15.93 27.17
C LEU A 525 10.41 17.16 26.68
N LYS A 526 9.78 17.93 27.57
CA LYS A 526 9.11 19.20 27.22
C LYS A 526 10.12 20.26 26.76
N GLY A 527 11.31 20.33 27.35
CA GLY A 527 12.40 21.17 26.86
C GLY A 527 12.76 20.86 25.41
N LEU A 528 12.93 19.57 25.11
CA LEU A 528 13.23 19.10 23.76
C LEU A 528 12.10 19.41 22.76
N PHE A 529 10.84 19.15 23.12
CA PHE A 529 9.70 19.49 22.28
C PHE A 529 9.59 20.99 22.04
N ARG A 530 9.90 21.85 23.03
CA ARG A 530 9.98 23.31 22.84
C ARG A 530 11.04 23.71 21.83
N LEU A 531 12.24 23.15 21.91
CA LEU A 531 13.32 23.40 20.94
C LEU A 531 12.91 23.02 19.51
N PHE A 532 12.13 21.94 19.36
CA PHE A 532 11.64 21.49 18.05
C PHE A 532 10.34 22.17 17.58
N GLY A 533 9.72 23.01 18.40
CA GLY A 533 8.61 23.86 17.97
C GLY A 533 7.28 23.64 18.68
N ALA A 534 7.24 23.10 19.91
CA ALA A 534 5.98 22.98 20.67
C ALA A 534 5.26 24.31 20.92
N ALA A 535 5.99 25.43 20.94
CA ALA A 535 5.40 26.76 21.01
C ALA A 535 4.90 27.28 19.65
N LYS A 536 5.32 26.67 18.53
CA LYS A 536 4.78 27.00 17.20
C LYS A 536 3.34 26.50 17.14
N GLY A 537 2.46 27.40 16.75
CA GLY A 537 1.03 27.17 16.75
C GLY A 537 0.34 27.83 15.58
N ILE A 538 -0.95 27.62 15.50
CA ILE A 538 -1.82 28.16 14.46
C ILE A 538 -3.02 28.85 15.09
N GLN A 539 -3.45 29.94 14.47
CA GLN A 539 -4.72 30.58 14.81
C GLN A 539 -5.84 29.78 14.16
N VAL A 540 -6.78 29.31 14.96
CA VAL A 540 -8.01 28.66 14.47
C VAL A 540 -9.22 29.43 14.94
N GLN A 541 -10.29 29.40 14.16
CA GLN A 541 -11.57 29.91 14.62
C GLN A 541 -12.24 28.84 15.49
N GLY A 542 -12.53 29.19 16.74
CA GLY A 542 -13.28 28.33 17.65
C GLY A 542 -14.76 28.26 17.28
N ASP A 543 -15.47 27.35 17.93
CA ASP A 543 -16.91 27.14 17.73
C ASP A 543 -17.75 28.36 18.17
N ASP A 544 -17.19 29.20 19.02
CA ASP A 544 -17.73 30.51 19.44
C ASP A 544 -17.46 31.64 18.42
N GLY A 545 -16.89 31.32 17.26
CA GLY A 545 -16.50 32.26 16.22
C GLY A 545 -15.22 33.06 16.54
N LYS A 546 -14.63 32.90 17.73
CA LYS A 546 -13.44 33.65 18.18
C LYS A 546 -12.16 32.97 17.71
N SER A 547 -11.17 33.77 17.33
CA SER A 547 -9.84 33.26 17.00
C SER A 547 -9.12 32.79 18.28
N LYS A 548 -8.56 31.58 18.23
CA LYS A 548 -7.81 30.94 19.33
C LYS A 548 -6.47 30.45 18.81
N PHE A 549 -5.39 30.83 19.51
CA PHE A 549 -4.06 30.33 19.21
C PHE A 549 -3.85 28.95 19.81
N MET A 550 -3.65 27.96 18.95
CA MET A 550 -3.43 26.56 19.33
C MET A 550 -1.95 26.20 19.13
N SER A 551 -1.28 25.79 20.20
CA SER A 551 0.08 25.23 20.17
C SER A 551 0.14 23.99 21.06
N LEU A 552 1.17 23.14 20.87
CA LEU A 552 1.36 21.97 21.73
C LEU A 552 1.66 22.42 23.15
N SER A 553 2.42 23.51 23.34
CA SER A 553 2.74 24.08 24.65
C SER A 553 1.54 24.58 25.44
N ASN A 554 0.42 24.87 24.75
CA ASN A 554 -0.81 25.37 25.36
C ASN A 554 -1.90 24.29 25.46
N SER A 555 -1.63 23.08 24.95
CA SER A 555 -2.55 21.95 24.99
C SER A 555 -2.80 21.43 26.41
N GLU A 556 -3.91 20.72 26.62
CA GLU A 556 -4.19 20.03 27.88
C GLU A 556 -3.09 19.02 28.22
N PHE A 557 -2.65 18.24 27.23
CA PHE A 557 -1.50 17.35 27.35
C PHE A 557 -0.29 18.02 28.02
N TRP A 558 0.05 19.24 27.60
CA TRP A 558 1.19 19.95 28.16
C TRP A 558 0.99 20.39 29.62
N LYS A 559 -0.24 20.77 29.95
CA LYS A 559 -0.65 21.27 31.27
C LYS A 559 -0.80 20.15 32.30
N SER A 560 -1.14 18.93 31.87
CA SER A 560 -1.37 17.76 32.74
C SER A 560 -0.10 17.20 33.41
N GLY A 561 1.07 17.77 33.15
CA GLY A 561 2.30 17.44 33.87
C GLY A 561 2.84 16.03 33.54
N PRO A 562 3.55 15.38 34.48
CA PRO A 562 4.23 14.10 34.24
C PRO A 562 3.27 12.92 34.00
N ASN A 563 2.01 13.02 34.45
CA ASN A 563 0.98 11.98 34.24
C ASN A 563 0.10 12.29 33.03
N ALA A 564 0.56 13.14 32.10
CA ALA A 564 -0.19 13.47 30.92
C ALA A 564 -0.51 12.21 30.09
N GLU A 565 -1.80 12.01 29.84
CA GLU A 565 -2.26 10.97 28.93
C GLU A 565 -2.16 11.47 27.48
N THR A 566 -1.73 10.59 26.60
CA THR A 566 -1.79 10.77 25.15
C THR A 566 -2.63 9.66 24.53
N HIS A 567 -3.06 9.85 23.29
CA HIS A 567 -3.89 8.88 22.59
C HIS A 567 -3.01 8.14 21.57
N ASN A 568 -2.78 6.84 21.80
CA ASN A 568 -1.94 6.02 20.94
C ASN A 568 -2.78 4.94 20.23
N PRO A 569 -2.85 4.93 18.89
CA PRO A 569 -3.63 3.94 18.15
C PRO A 569 -3.21 2.47 18.40
N ALA A 570 -1.93 2.22 18.72
CA ALA A 570 -1.44 0.87 19.02
C ALA A 570 -2.11 0.27 20.27
N ILE A 571 -2.56 1.11 21.20
CA ILE A 571 -3.24 0.69 22.45
C ILE A 571 -4.58 0.05 22.16
N LEU A 572 -5.36 0.60 21.22
CA LEU A 572 -6.62 -0.02 20.85
C LEU A 572 -6.39 -1.42 20.27
N VAL A 573 -5.36 -1.58 19.43
CA VAL A 573 -4.99 -2.89 18.88
C VAL A 573 -4.62 -3.87 19.98
N ASP A 574 -3.74 -3.46 20.89
CA ASP A 574 -3.33 -4.28 22.03
C ASP A 574 -4.50 -4.69 22.93
N ARG A 575 -5.37 -3.73 23.30
CA ARG A 575 -6.54 -3.95 24.15
C ARG A 575 -7.56 -4.89 23.51
N VAL A 576 -7.86 -4.72 22.22
CA VAL A 576 -8.80 -5.61 21.51
C VAL A 576 -8.25 -7.04 21.44
N LEU A 577 -6.98 -7.21 21.09
CA LEU A 577 -6.36 -8.55 20.99
C LEU A 577 -6.23 -9.26 22.34
N LYS A 578 -6.05 -8.51 23.43
CA LYS A 578 -6.07 -9.05 24.81
C LYS A 578 -7.47 -9.26 25.36
N GLY A 579 -8.52 -8.99 24.58
CA GLY A 579 -9.90 -9.18 25.02
C GLY A 579 -10.37 -8.18 26.07
N HIS A 580 -9.70 -7.03 26.25
CA HIS A 580 -10.11 -6.02 27.24
C HIS A 580 -11.47 -5.39 26.94
N PHE A 581 -11.94 -5.52 25.69
CA PHE A 581 -13.27 -5.09 25.27
C PHE A 581 -14.20 -6.27 24.96
N ALA A 582 -13.86 -7.49 25.41
CA ALA A 582 -14.73 -8.65 25.28
C ALA A 582 -16.13 -8.29 25.79
N THR A 583 -17.09 -8.49 24.91
CA THR A 583 -18.47 -8.05 25.05
C THR A 583 -19.13 -8.76 26.22
N SER A 584 -19.59 -8.00 27.23
CA SER A 584 -20.82 -8.37 27.91
C SER A 584 -21.90 -8.49 26.83
N ASN A 585 -22.42 -9.72 26.65
CA ASN A 585 -23.50 -10.03 25.72
C ASN A 585 -24.71 -9.11 25.89
#